data_AF-A0A402ANL7-F1
#
_entry.id   AF-A0A402ANL7-F1
#
_cell.length_a   1.000
_cell.length_b   1.000
_cell.length_c   1.000
_cell.angle_alpha   90.00
_cell.angle_beta   90.00
_cell.angle_gamma   90.00
#
_symmetry.space_group_name_H-M   'P 1'
#
loop_
_entity.id
_entity.type
_entity.pdbx_description
1 polymer ?
#
loop_
_entity_poly.entity_id
_entity_poly.type
_entity_poly.pdbx_seq_one_letter_code
_entity_poly.pdbx_strand_id
1 'polypeptide(L)'
;MAVTGILEPAIAAPVYLCDIYATYLEKGARSSIATTLYTEHMDDIHFERHFRTPYSEGYYIMQGNNLQSNNRLGTVDIHFTTTAVHGTLILERELEEADLTKLIEQIDEDLVLSADMPRDDFLVSVYVGKDVGFYSDEYFAEENNESLDFDDEDDPSI
;
A
#
# COMPACT_ATOMS: atom_id res chain seq x y z
N MET A 1 -45.40 -26.55 -34.36
CA MET A 1 -45.53 -25.82 -33.08
C MET A 1 -44.12 -25.40 -32.69
N ALA A 2 -43.81 -24.10 -32.78
CA ALA A 2 -42.50 -23.52 -32.44
C ALA A 2 -42.38 -23.34 -30.92
N VAL A 3 -41.16 -23.42 -30.33
CA VAL A 3 -40.51 -22.36 -29.52
C VAL A 3 -38.99 -22.64 -29.43
N THR A 4 -38.22 -21.57 -29.56
CA THR A 4 -36.77 -21.34 -29.40
C THR A 4 -36.31 -21.18 -27.93
N GLY A 5 -35.00 -21.28 -27.64
CA GLY A 5 -34.39 -20.80 -26.38
C GLY A 5 -32.98 -21.40 -26.14
N ILE A 6 -31.89 -20.82 -26.65
CA ILE A 6 -30.94 -19.83 -26.04
C ILE A 6 -29.88 -20.45 -25.09
N LEU A 7 -28.60 -20.16 -25.42
CA LEU A 7 -27.31 -20.05 -24.69
C LEU A 7 -27.26 -20.42 -23.18
N GLU A 8 -26.20 -20.96 -22.57
CA GLU A 8 -24.75 -20.63 -22.63
C GLU A 8 -23.91 -21.71 -21.88
N PRO A 9 -22.56 -21.74 -22.00
CA PRO A 9 -21.67 -22.77 -21.43
C PRO A 9 -20.92 -22.29 -20.17
N ALA A 10 -20.71 -23.15 -19.17
CA ALA A 10 -19.90 -22.83 -17.98
C ALA A 10 -19.86 -24.05 -17.04
N ILE A 11 -18.80 -24.50 -16.37
CA ILE A 11 -17.40 -24.12 -16.22
C ILE A 11 -16.70 -25.45 -15.88
N ALA A 12 -15.66 -25.84 -16.62
CA ALA A 12 -14.76 -26.89 -16.16
C ALA A 12 -13.81 -26.25 -15.14
N ALA A 13 -13.93 -26.66 -13.87
CA ALA A 13 -12.92 -26.35 -12.86
C ALA A 13 -11.94 -27.53 -12.76
N PRO A 14 -10.67 -27.39 -13.15
CA PRO A 14 -9.65 -28.33 -12.74
C PRO A 14 -8.87 -27.78 -11.54
N VAL A 15 -9.04 -28.49 -10.43
CA VAL A 15 -7.99 -29.01 -9.54
C VAL A 15 -6.72 -28.16 -9.30
N TYR A 16 -6.64 -27.67 -8.05
CA TYR A 16 -5.47 -27.65 -7.15
C TYR A 16 -4.11 -27.23 -7.72
N LEU A 17 -3.81 -25.94 -7.59
CA LEU A 17 -2.45 -25.40 -7.68
C LEU A 17 -1.77 -25.41 -6.29
N CYS A 18 -1.72 -26.57 -5.63
CA CYS A 18 -1.02 -26.73 -4.34
C CYS A 18 0.36 -27.39 -4.49
N ASP A 19 0.80 -27.74 -5.70
CA ASP A 19 2.03 -28.52 -5.91
C ASP A 19 3.27 -27.70 -6.33
N ILE A 20 3.23 -26.37 -6.34
CA ILE A 20 4.37 -25.56 -6.83
C ILE A 20 5.36 -25.14 -5.72
N TYR A 21 5.10 -25.40 -4.44
CA TYR A 21 6.10 -25.15 -3.39
C TYR A 21 7.16 -26.25 -3.22
N ALA A 22 7.09 -27.35 -4.00
CA ALA A 22 7.98 -28.51 -3.79
C ALA A 22 9.26 -28.56 -4.66
N THR A 23 9.58 -27.54 -5.47
CA THR A 23 10.74 -27.64 -6.41
C THR A 23 11.77 -26.52 -6.33
N TYR A 24 11.66 -25.57 -5.40
CA TYR A 24 12.59 -24.42 -5.35
C TYR A 24 13.84 -24.61 -4.47
N LEU A 25 14.31 -25.84 -4.29
CA LEU A 25 15.58 -26.07 -3.56
C LEU A 25 16.58 -27.02 -4.22
N GLU A 26 16.39 -27.40 -5.49
CA GLU A 26 17.44 -28.17 -6.17
C GLU A 26 17.65 -27.75 -7.63
N LYS A 27 18.85 -27.23 -7.89
CA LYS A 27 19.60 -27.15 -9.17
C LYS A 27 19.62 -25.79 -9.88
N GLY A 28 20.69 -25.04 -9.58
CA GLY A 28 21.80 -24.83 -10.51
C GLY A 28 21.51 -24.42 -11.96
N ALA A 29 21.96 -23.21 -12.28
CA ALA A 29 22.56 -22.74 -13.53
C ALA A 29 21.66 -22.21 -14.68
N ARG A 30 21.91 -20.93 -14.98
CA ARG A 30 21.91 -20.23 -16.30
C ARG A 30 20.57 -19.93 -16.97
N SER A 31 20.23 -18.64 -17.04
CA SER A 31 20.21 -17.87 -18.30
C SER A 31 19.79 -16.42 -18.03
N SER A 32 20.77 -15.51 -18.02
CA SER A 32 20.61 -14.06 -18.07
C SER A 32 20.36 -13.66 -19.53
N ILE A 33 19.25 -12.98 -19.86
CA ILE A 33 19.01 -12.04 -21.01
C ILE A 33 17.61 -12.08 -21.65
N ALA A 34 16.61 -12.78 -21.12
CA ALA A 34 15.29 -12.91 -21.79
C ALA A 34 14.05 -12.42 -21.01
N THR A 35 14.23 -11.65 -19.92
CA THR A 35 13.11 -11.23 -19.05
C THR A 35 12.90 -9.70 -19.00
N THR A 36 13.62 -8.94 -19.83
CA THR A 36 13.68 -7.47 -19.66
C THR A 36 12.52 -6.70 -20.29
N LEU A 37 11.57 -7.33 -21.00
CA LEU A 37 10.52 -6.61 -21.70
C LEU A 37 9.21 -7.37 -21.54
N TYR A 38 8.18 -6.72 -20.97
CA TYR A 38 6.83 -7.23 -20.68
C TYR A 38 6.60 -7.96 -19.36
N THR A 39 6.92 -7.29 -18.25
CA THR A 39 5.95 -7.13 -17.15
C THR A 39 6.33 -5.84 -16.42
N GLU A 40 5.42 -4.89 -16.25
CA GLU A 40 5.49 -4.02 -15.07
C GLU A 40 5.15 -4.93 -13.89
N HIS A 41 6.13 -5.71 -13.45
CA HIS A 41 5.98 -6.67 -12.36
C HIS A 41 5.69 -5.88 -11.07
N MET A 42 4.81 -6.40 -10.21
CA MET A 42 4.74 -5.96 -8.80
C MET A 42 6.11 -6.05 -8.09
N ASP A 43 7.07 -6.75 -8.69
CA ASP A 43 8.40 -7.02 -8.15
C ASP A 43 9.26 -5.75 -7.95
N ASP A 44 8.81 -4.57 -8.38
CA ASP A 44 9.45 -3.28 -8.10
C ASP A 44 8.71 -2.47 -7.00
N ILE A 45 8.11 -3.13 -6.01
CA ILE A 45 7.52 -2.45 -4.85
C ILE A 45 8.58 -2.21 -3.78
N HIS A 46 8.64 -0.97 -3.27
CA HIS A 46 9.46 -0.63 -2.11
C HIS A 46 8.68 0.20 -1.09
N PHE A 47 9.07 0.05 0.18
CA PHE A 47 8.42 0.71 1.30
C PHE A 47 9.27 1.87 1.83
N GLU A 48 8.71 3.08 1.82
CA GLU A 48 9.36 4.26 2.39
C GLU A 48 8.74 4.59 3.75
N ARG A 49 9.52 4.40 4.82
CA ARG A 49 9.04 4.69 6.17
C ARG A 49 8.93 6.19 6.40
N HIS A 50 7.76 6.67 6.82
CA HIS A 50 7.54 8.08 7.12
C HIS A 50 7.39 8.39 8.62
N PHE A 51 6.92 7.43 9.45
CA PHE A 51 7.05 7.53 10.90
C PHE A 51 7.39 6.19 11.55
N ARG A 52 7.98 6.27 12.74
CA ARG A 52 8.25 5.13 13.61
C ARG A 52 8.05 5.53 15.06
N THR A 53 7.30 4.72 15.78
CA THR A 53 7.12 4.78 17.24
C THR A 53 7.41 3.40 17.82
N PRO A 54 7.46 3.24 19.15
CA PRO A 54 7.65 1.92 19.76
C PRO A 54 6.55 0.90 19.43
N TYR A 55 5.34 1.34 19.05
CA TYR A 55 4.17 0.48 18.85
C TYR A 55 3.49 0.66 17.50
N SER A 56 3.97 1.57 16.65
CA SER A 56 3.37 1.83 15.35
C SER A 56 4.40 2.33 14.36
N GLU A 57 4.23 1.95 13.10
CA GLU A 57 5.04 2.38 11.97
C GLU A 57 4.14 2.72 10.78
N GLY A 58 4.56 3.68 9.96
CA GLY A 58 3.84 4.10 8.78
C GLY A 58 4.75 4.11 7.57
N TYR A 59 4.28 3.55 6.47
CA TYR A 59 5.04 3.40 5.23
C TYR A 59 4.24 3.84 4.01
N TYR A 60 4.89 4.59 3.13
CA TYR A 60 4.40 4.77 1.77
C TYR A 60 4.81 3.58 0.91
N ILE A 61 3.87 3.12 0.10
CA ILE A 61 4.07 2.02 -0.84
C ILE A 61 4.35 2.66 -2.19
N MET A 62 5.56 2.48 -2.68
CA MET A 62 6.01 3.01 -3.95
C MET A 62 6.15 1.86 -4.93
N GLN A 63 5.77 2.08 -6.19
CA GLN A 63 5.89 1.08 -7.24
C GLN A 63 6.81 1.59 -8.35
N GLY A 64 7.73 0.75 -8.79
CA GLY A 64 8.67 1.07 -9.85
C GLY A 64 9.97 1.67 -9.32
N ASN A 65 11.02 1.46 -10.10
CA ASN A 65 12.42 1.77 -9.81
C ASN A 65 12.87 3.14 -10.39
N ASN A 66 11.96 3.89 -11.03
CA ASN A 66 12.26 5.20 -11.60
C ASN A 66 11.89 6.34 -10.64
N LEU A 67 12.91 7.00 -10.08
CA LEU A 67 12.80 8.21 -9.24
C LEU A 67 12.12 9.41 -9.93
N GLN A 68 11.75 9.32 -11.22
CA GLN A 68 11.14 10.41 -11.98
C GLN A 68 9.60 10.40 -12.00
N SER A 69 8.97 9.28 -11.64
CA SER A 69 7.51 9.17 -11.54
C SER A 69 7.14 8.95 -10.08
N ASN A 70 6.36 9.88 -9.52
CA ASN A 70 5.71 9.72 -8.22
C ASN A 70 4.63 8.62 -8.33
N ASN A 71 5.06 7.37 -8.35
CA ASN A 71 4.20 6.21 -8.55
C ASN A 71 3.86 5.58 -7.20
N ARG A 72 3.31 6.42 -6.31
CA ARG A 72 2.80 5.98 -5.02
C ARG A 72 1.56 5.12 -5.26
N LEU A 73 1.58 3.92 -4.68
CA LEU A 73 0.50 2.96 -4.75
C LEU A 73 -0.46 3.10 -3.58
N GLY A 74 0.05 3.56 -2.43
CA GLY A 74 -0.74 3.72 -1.22
C GLY A 74 0.08 3.98 0.03
N THR A 75 -0.54 3.71 1.17
CA THR A 75 0.08 3.78 2.50
C THR A 75 -0.31 2.56 3.32
N VAL A 76 0.59 2.13 4.19
CA VAL A 76 0.31 1.10 5.20
C VAL A 76 0.71 1.60 6.58
N ASP A 77 -0.25 1.54 7.50
CA ASP A 77 -0.04 1.78 8.91
C ASP A 77 -0.01 0.45 9.65
N ILE A 78 1.08 0.19 10.37
CA ILE A 78 1.29 -1.02 11.15
C ILE A 78 1.22 -0.66 12.63
N HIS A 79 0.43 -1.40 13.39
CA HIS A 79 0.30 -1.26 14.83
C HIS A 79 0.67 -2.57 15.51
N PHE A 80 1.73 -2.53 16.31
CA PHE A 80 2.24 -3.67 17.06
C PHE A 80 1.56 -3.74 18.42
N THR A 81 0.94 -4.88 18.70
CA THR A 81 0.40 -5.19 20.02
C THR A 81 1.19 -6.33 20.66
N THR A 82 0.73 -6.82 21.82
CA THR A 82 1.39 -7.91 22.55
C THR A 82 1.28 -9.28 21.89
N THR A 83 0.25 -9.51 21.07
CA THR A 83 -0.08 -10.84 20.52
C THR A 83 -0.38 -10.82 19.03
N ALA A 84 -0.82 -9.69 18.49
CA ALA A 84 -1.14 -9.55 17.07
C ALA A 84 -0.58 -8.26 16.49
N VAL A 85 -0.35 -8.25 15.19
CA VAL A 85 0.02 -7.05 14.44
C VAL A 85 -1.17 -6.64 13.59
N HIS A 86 -1.59 -5.39 13.69
CA HIS A 86 -2.69 -4.83 12.91
C HIS A 86 -2.14 -3.95 11.79
N GLY A 87 -2.51 -4.25 10.54
CA GLY A 87 -2.21 -3.45 9.37
C GLY A 87 -3.44 -2.73 8.84
N THR A 88 -3.32 -1.44 8.54
CA THR A 88 -4.29 -0.70 7.74
C THR A 88 -3.64 -0.34 6.41
N LEU A 89 -4.07 -0.98 5.34
CA LEU A 89 -3.58 -0.75 3.99
C LEU A 89 -4.58 0.12 3.22
N ILE A 90 -4.14 1.28 2.75
CA ILE A 90 -4.94 2.18 1.93
C ILE A 90 -4.27 2.31 0.57
N LEU A 91 -4.93 1.83 -0.47
CA LEU A 91 -4.47 1.89 -1.86
C LEU A 91 -5.13 3.07 -2.58
N GLU A 92 -4.38 3.73 -3.46
CA GLU A 92 -4.90 4.83 -4.30
C GLU A 92 -5.66 4.31 -5.54
N ARG A 93 -5.49 3.02 -5.86
CA ARG A 93 -6.16 2.33 -6.96
C ARG A 93 -6.48 0.89 -6.60
N GLU A 94 -7.47 0.32 -7.27
CA GLU A 94 -7.81 -1.09 -7.14
C GLU A 94 -6.70 -1.97 -7.75
N LEU A 95 -6.37 -3.05 -7.06
CA LEU A 95 -5.44 -4.09 -7.51
C LEU A 95 -6.21 -5.38 -7.74
N GLU A 96 -5.72 -6.21 -8.66
CA GLU A 96 -6.24 -7.58 -8.80
C GLU A 96 -5.95 -8.40 -7.53
N GLU A 97 -6.79 -9.38 -7.23
CA GLU A 97 -6.69 -10.18 -6.00
C GLU A 97 -5.33 -10.87 -5.85
N ALA A 98 -4.77 -11.37 -6.96
CA ALA A 98 -3.45 -12.01 -6.97
C ALA A 98 -2.33 -11.01 -6.61
N ASP A 99 -2.49 -9.77 -7.03
CA ASP A 99 -1.52 -8.72 -6.78
C ASP A 99 -1.65 -8.18 -5.35
N LEU A 100 -2.87 -7.93 -4.90
CA LEU A 100 -3.14 -7.56 -3.51
C LEU A 100 -2.58 -8.58 -2.52
N THR A 101 -2.75 -9.87 -2.81
CA THR A 101 -2.24 -10.96 -1.96
C THR A 101 -0.71 -10.90 -1.85
N LYS A 102 -0.01 -10.76 -2.98
CA LYS A 102 1.46 -10.62 -2.98
C LYS A 102 1.93 -9.40 -2.21
N LEU A 103 1.23 -8.27 -2.35
CA LEU A 103 1.56 -7.06 -1.60
C LEU A 103 1.45 -7.29 -0.08
N ILE A 104 0.39 -7.97 0.36
CA ILE A 104 0.20 -8.30 1.78
C ILE A 104 1.31 -9.25 2.27
N GLU A 105 1.66 -10.27 1.49
CA GLU A 105 2.77 -11.18 1.81
C GLU A 105 4.09 -10.42 1.93
N GLN A 106 4.38 -9.52 0.99
CA GLN A 106 5.60 -8.71 1.02
C GLN A 106 5.64 -7.76 2.22
N ILE A 107 4.50 -7.14 2.60
CA ILE A 107 4.39 -6.33 3.83
C ILE A 107 4.72 -7.19 5.06
N ASP A 108 4.20 -8.41 5.11
CA ASP A 108 4.44 -9.30 6.24
C ASP A 108 5.93 -9.71 6.33
N GLU A 109 6.56 -10.01 5.19
CA GLU A 109 7.97 -10.39 5.13
C GLU A 109 8.92 -9.23 5.43
N ASP A 110 8.74 -8.09 4.77
CA ASP A 110 9.69 -6.98 4.81
C ASP A 110 9.52 -6.12 6.07
N LEU A 111 8.29 -5.94 6.55
CA LEU A 111 7.98 -4.96 7.61
C LEU A 111 7.60 -5.61 8.94
N VAL A 112 6.83 -6.70 8.91
CA VAL A 112 6.30 -7.32 10.13
C VAL A 112 7.28 -8.36 10.69
N LEU A 113 7.78 -9.28 9.86
CA LEU A 113 8.75 -10.31 10.27
C LEU A 113 10.13 -9.73 10.61
N SER A 114 10.46 -8.57 10.06
CA SER A 114 11.71 -7.86 10.36
C SER A 114 11.65 -7.06 11.66
N ALA A 115 10.46 -6.90 12.27
CA ALA A 115 10.28 -6.19 13.53
C ALA A 115 10.68 -7.06 14.73
N ASP A 116 11.31 -6.46 15.74
CA ASP A 116 11.75 -7.13 16.98
C ASP A 116 10.59 -7.47 17.96
N MET A 117 9.32 -7.32 17.55
CA MET A 117 8.16 -7.55 18.40
C MET A 117 7.56 -8.94 18.15
N PRO A 118 7.19 -9.68 19.22
CA PRO A 118 6.56 -10.99 19.06
C PRO A 118 5.20 -10.85 18.36
N ARG A 119 4.91 -11.74 17.42
CA ARG A 119 3.60 -11.87 16.79
C ARG A 119 3.15 -13.32 16.76
N ASP A 120 1.86 -13.53 17.02
CA ASP A 120 1.17 -14.79 16.75
C ASP A 120 0.32 -14.70 15.48
N ASP A 121 -0.09 -13.49 15.07
CA ASP A 121 -0.98 -13.25 13.93
C ASP A 121 -0.76 -11.86 13.28
N PHE A 122 -1.08 -11.74 11.99
CA PHE A 122 -1.08 -10.48 11.23
C PHE A 122 -2.43 -10.25 10.57
N LEU A 123 -3.12 -9.20 11.03
CA LEU A 123 -4.47 -8.85 10.63
C LEU A 123 -4.42 -7.57 9.79
N VAL A 124 -4.74 -7.67 8.50
CA VAL A 124 -4.73 -6.52 7.59
C VAL A 124 -6.15 -6.14 7.15
N SER A 125 -6.48 -4.86 7.25
CA SER A 125 -7.67 -4.26 6.63
C SER A 125 -7.27 -3.47 5.40
N VAL A 126 -7.92 -3.73 4.27
CA VAL A 126 -7.59 -3.11 2.97
C VAL A 126 -8.71 -2.17 2.54
N TYR A 127 -8.32 -0.95 2.17
CA TYR A 127 -9.19 0.08 1.66
C TYR A 127 -8.65 0.60 0.33
N VAL A 128 -9.55 1.00 -0.56
CA VAL A 128 -9.20 1.77 -1.76
C VAL A 128 -9.80 3.15 -1.61
N GLY A 129 -8.96 4.18 -1.72
CA GLY A 129 -9.33 5.57 -1.51
C GLY A 129 -8.57 6.52 -2.41
N LYS A 130 -8.82 7.81 -2.26
CA LYS A 130 -8.10 8.86 -2.98
C LYS A 130 -7.39 9.74 -1.97
N ASP A 131 -6.13 10.10 -2.25
CA ASP A 131 -5.46 11.15 -1.49
C ASP A 131 -6.10 12.51 -1.82
N VAL A 132 -6.65 13.15 -0.77
CA VAL A 132 -7.39 14.41 -0.88
C VAL A 132 -6.56 15.60 -0.38
N GLY A 133 -5.43 15.37 0.29
CA GLY A 133 -4.59 16.41 0.85
C GLY A 133 -4.10 16.11 2.26
N PHE A 134 -3.04 16.83 2.65
CA PHE A 134 -2.44 16.78 3.97
C PHE A 134 -2.80 18.03 4.76
N TYR A 135 -3.29 17.85 5.98
CA TYR A 135 -3.67 18.93 6.88
C TYR A 135 -2.83 18.83 8.16
N SER A 136 -2.20 19.92 8.55
CA SER A 136 -1.41 20.02 9.79
C SER A 136 -1.88 21.21 10.61
N ASP A 137 -1.63 21.18 11.93
CA ASP A 137 -1.97 22.30 12.82
C ASP A 137 -1.25 23.60 12.41
N GLU A 138 -0.06 23.50 11.80
CA GLU A 138 0.70 24.64 11.28
C GLU A 138 -0.02 25.33 10.11
N TYR A 139 -0.67 24.55 9.23
CA TYR A 139 -1.45 25.08 8.11
C TYR A 139 -2.59 26.01 8.58
N PHE A 140 -3.19 25.72 9.74
CA PHE A 140 -4.27 26.53 10.32
C PHE A 140 -3.77 27.73 11.15
N ALA A 141 -2.49 27.76 11.51
CA ALA A 141 -1.92 28.85 12.30
C ALA A 141 -1.57 30.09 11.45
N GLU A 142 -1.23 29.91 10.17
CA GLU A 142 -0.89 31.01 9.26
C GLU A 142 -2.13 31.84 8.85
N GLU A 143 -3.29 31.20 8.66
CA GLU A 143 -4.54 31.86 8.27
C GLU A 143 -5.08 32.81 9.37
N ASN A 144 -4.74 32.55 10.63
CA ASN A 144 -5.16 33.39 11.76
C ASN A 144 -4.26 34.64 11.94
N ASN A 145 -3.06 34.64 11.35
CA ASN A 145 -2.07 35.71 11.54
C ASN A 145 -2.19 36.83 10.48
N GLU A 146 -2.96 36.64 9.40
CA GLU A 146 -3.30 37.70 8.43
C GLU A 146 -4.42 38.65 8.92
N SER A 147 -4.97 38.43 10.11
CA SER A 147 -6.05 39.24 10.69
C SER A 147 -5.59 40.28 11.73
N LEU A 148 -4.27 40.44 11.91
CA LEU A 148 -3.67 41.36 12.88
C LEU A 148 -2.77 42.40 12.21
N ASP A 149 -3.34 43.21 11.31
CA ASP A 149 -2.86 44.56 11.03
C ASP A 149 -3.95 45.28 10.24
N PHE A 150 -4.57 46.31 10.82
CA PHE A 150 -5.12 47.54 10.21
C PHE A 150 -6.08 48.21 11.20
N ASP A 151 -5.54 49.08 12.06
CA ASP A 151 -6.14 50.38 12.39
C ASP A 151 -5.02 51.29 12.95
N ASP A 152 -4.14 51.71 12.05
CA ASP A 152 -3.51 53.03 12.18
C ASP A 152 -4.55 54.04 11.68
N GLU A 153 -5.21 54.80 12.57
CA GLU A 153 -5.44 56.25 12.39
C GLU A 153 -6.17 56.91 13.59
N ASP A 154 -5.53 57.97 14.07
CA ASP A 154 -6.07 59.23 14.59
C ASP A 154 -6.36 59.50 16.09
N ASP A 155 -5.58 60.48 16.57
CA ASP A 155 -5.59 61.35 17.75
C ASP A 155 -6.96 61.75 18.35
N PRO A 156 -7.05 61.87 19.68
CA PRO A 156 -7.65 63.09 20.23
C PRO A 156 -6.80 63.75 21.31
N SER A 157 -6.25 64.92 20.97
CA SER A 157 -6.06 66.13 21.76
C SER A 157 -6.41 66.08 23.27
N ILE A 158 -5.43 66.40 24.12
CA ILE A 158 -5.63 67.05 25.44
C ILE A 158 -4.51 68.05 25.75
#